data_AF-A0A2J8MMI5-F1
#
_entry.id   AF-A0A2J8MMI5-F1
#
_cell.length_a   1.000
_cell.length_b   1.000
_cell.length_c   1.000
_cell.angle_alpha   90.00
_cell.angle_beta   90.00
_cell.angle_gamma   90.00
#
_symmetry.space_group_name_H-M   'P 1'
#
loop_
_entity.id
_entity.type
_entity.pdbx_description
1 polymer ?
#
loop_
_entity_poly.entity_id
_entity_poly.type
_entity_poly.pdbx_seq_one_letter_code
_entity_poly.pdbx_strand_id
1 'polypeptide(L)'
;LLGDNEKMNLSDVELIPLPLEPQVKIRGIIPETATLFKSALMPAQLFFKTEDGGKYPVIFKHGDDLRQDQLILQIISLMDKLLRKENLDLKLTPYKVLATSTKHGFMQFIQSVPVAEVLDTEGSIQNFFRKYAPSENGPNGISAEVMDTYVKSCAGYCVITYILGVGDRHLDNLLLTKTGNN
;
A
#
# COMPACT_ATOMS: atom_id res chain seq x y z
N LEU A 1 -20.17 -13.85 8.62
CA LEU A 1 -20.91 -12.92 7.75
C LEU A 1 -20.41 -12.98 6.31
N LEU A 2 -19.15 -12.62 6.02
CA LEU A 2 -18.62 -12.70 4.63
C LEU A 2 -18.64 -14.10 4.00
N GLY A 3 -18.57 -15.17 4.80
CA GLY A 3 -18.65 -16.55 4.31
C GLY A 3 -20.06 -17.04 3.93
N ASP A 4 -21.11 -16.31 4.30
CA ASP A 4 -22.50 -16.66 3.99
C ASP A 4 -22.91 -16.01 2.66
N ASN A 5 -22.57 -16.65 1.55
CA ASN A 5 -22.80 -16.09 0.21
C ASN A 5 -24.29 -16.01 -0.15
N GLU A 6 -25.12 -16.92 0.38
CA GLU A 6 -26.57 -16.92 0.13
C GLU A 6 -27.24 -15.65 0.67
N LYS A 7 -26.72 -15.09 1.77
CA LYS A 7 -27.21 -13.82 2.32
C LYS A 7 -26.48 -12.59 1.80
N MET A 8 -25.16 -12.66 1.68
CA MET A 8 -24.34 -11.46 1.45
C MET A 8 -23.93 -11.26 0.00
N ASN A 9 -23.84 -12.34 -0.81
CA ASN A 9 -23.38 -12.30 -2.20
C ASN A 9 -22.06 -11.53 -2.40
N LEU A 10 -21.04 -11.84 -1.59
CA LEU A 10 -19.74 -11.17 -1.58
C LEU A 10 -18.55 -12.11 -1.78
N SER A 11 -18.69 -13.41 -1.48
CA SER A 11 -17.59 -14.36 -1.53
C SER A 11 -17.48 -15.06 -2.88
N ASP A 12 -18.58 -15.22 -3.61
CA ASP A 12 -18.59 -15.75 -4.97
C ASP A 12 -19.61 -15.01 -5.83
N VAL A 13 -19.11 -14.20 -6.76
CA VAL A 13 -19.90 -13.38 -7.68
C VAL A 13 -19.44 -13.61 -9.13
N GLU A 14 -20.29 -13.24 -10.09
CA GLU A 14 -19.85 -13.14 -11.48
C GLU A 14 -18.64 -12.20 -11.60
N LEU A 15 -17.84 -12.40 -12.65
CA LEU A 15 -16.67 -11.57 -12.89
C LEU A 15 -17.06 -10.11 -13.08
N ILE A 16 -16.65 -9.27 -12.15
CA ILE A 16 -16.85 -7.83 -12.20
C ILE A 16 -15.49 -7.10 -12.11
N PRO A 17 -15.34 -5.94 -12.77
CA PRO A 17 -14.18 -5.09 -12.53
C PRO A 17 -14.15 -4.59 -11.08
N LEU A 18 -12.97 -4.68 -10.46
CA LEU A 18 -12.73 -4.10 -9.15
C LEU A 18 -12.84 -2.56 -9.26
N PRO A 19 -13.70 -1.89 -8.46
CA PRO A 19 -13.85 -0.43 -8.56
C PRO A 19 -12.52 0.32 -8.43
N LEU A 20 -11.66 -0.11 -7.51
CA LEU A 20 -10.36 0.50 -7.22
C LEU A 20 -9.37 0.41 -8.40
N GLU A 21 -9.44 -0.67 -9.18
CA GLU A 21 -8.59 -0.91 -10.36
C GLU A 21 -9.36 -1.71 -11.42
N PRO A 22 -10.10 -1.05 -12.33
CA PRO A 22 -11.04 -1.73 -13.23
C PRO A 22 -10.40 -2.69 -14.24
N GLN A 23 -9.08 -2.63 -14.42
CA GLN A 23 -8.31 -3.61 -15.19
C GLN A 23 -8.28 -4.98 -14.50
N VAL A 24 -8.41 -5.02 -13.17
CA VAL A 24 -8.46 -6.26 -12.39
C VAL A 24 -9.90 -6.73 -12.28
N LYS A 25 -10.19 -7.93 -12.80
CA LYS A 25 -11.48 -8.59 -12.61
C LYS A 25 -11.45 -9.47 -11.37
N ILE A 26 -12.54 -9.48 -10.61
CA ILE A 26 -12.66 -10.19 -9.34
C ILE A 26 -13.86 -11.13 -9.33
N ARG A 27 -13.78 -12.19 -8.52
CA ARG A 27 -14.86 -13.16 -8.26
C ARG A 27 -15.44 -13.07 -6.85
N GLY A 28 -15.01 -12.10 -6.05
CA GLY A 28 -15.45 -11.92 -4.67
C GLY A 28 -14.31 -11.92 -3.67
N ILE A 29 -14.66 -11.86 -2.38
CA ILE A 29 -13.74 -11.75 -1.25
C ILE A 29 -13.43 -13.14 -0.69
N ILE A 30 -12.20 -13.37 -0.22
CA ILE A 30 -11.77 -14.57 0.49
C ILE A 30 -12.11 -14.42 1.98
N PRO A 31 -13.20 -15.03 2.48
CA PRO A 31 -13.75 -14.70 3.80
C PRO A 31 -12.81 -15.02 4.97
N GLU A 32 -12.08 -16.13 4.89
CA GLU A 32 -11.19 -16.64 5.94
C GLU A 32 -9.93 -15.80 6.15
N THR A 33 -9.60 -14.93 5.19
CA THR A 33 -8.43 -14.02 5.27
C THR A 33 -8.81 -12.59 5.65
N ALA A 34 -10.11 -12.29 5.73
CA ALA A 34 -10.59 -10.96 6.05
C ALA A 34 -10.34 -10.63 7.53
N THR A 35 -9.69 -9.51 7.81
CA THR A 35 -9.36 -9.07 9.18
C THR A 35 -9.69 -7.59 9.36
N LEU A 36 -9.78 -7.14 10.62
CA LEU A 36 -9.92 -5.73 10.96
C LEU A 36 -8.58 -5.22 11.49
N PHE A 37 -8.13 -4.06 11.00
CA PHE A 37 -7.00 -3.37 11.59
C PHE A 37 -7.36 -2.84 12.97
N LYS A 38 -6.39 -2.85 13.89
CA LYS A 38 -6.53 -2.26 15.23
C LYS A 38 -6.46 -0.73 15.14
N SER A 39 -7.58 -0.10 14.84
CA SER A 39 -7.75 1.36 14.77
C SER A 39 -9.16 1.74 15.24
N ALA A 40 -9.36 3.00 15.65
CA ALA A 40 -10.65 3.50 16.16
C ALA A 40 -11.80 3.27 15.17
N LEU A 41 -11.54 3.41 13.86
CA LEU A 41 -12.53 3.20 12.80
C LEU A 41 -12.54 1.77 12.24
N MET A 42 -11.72 0.86 12.78
CA MET A 42 -11.64 -0.57 12.45
C MET A 42 -11.74 -0.86 10.93
N PRO A 43 -10.84 -0.33 10.10
CA PRO A 43 -10.90 -0.60 8.67
C PRO A 43 -10.62 -2.08 8.39
N ALA A 44 -11.23 -2.61 7.33
CA ALA A 44 -11.14 -4.04 7.00
C ALA A 44 -10.05 -4.30 5.95
N GLN A 45 -9.15 -5.23 6.23
CA GLN A 45 -8.30 -5.83 5.22
C GLN A 45 -9.07 -6.95 4.52
N LEU A 46 -9.26 -6.82 3.21
CA LEU A 46 -10.00 -7.79 2.40
C LEU A 46 -9.11 -8.27 1.26
N PHE A 47 -9.10 -9.57 0.99
CA PHE A 47 -8.41 -10.14 -0.16
C PHE A 47 -9.45 -10.53 -1.21
N PHE A 48 -9.40 -9.89 -2.38
CA PHE A 48 -10.22 -10.29 -3.52
C PHE A 48 -9.58 -11.43 -4.29
N LYS A 49 -10.40 -12.40 -4.72
CA LYS A 49 -10.02 -13.44 -5.69
C LYS A 49 -10.03 -12.81 -7.09
N THR A 50 -8.90 -12.79 -7.78
CA THR A 50 -8.81 -12.28 -9.15
C THR A 50 -9.21 -13.35 -10.17
N GLU A 51 -9.47 -12.96 -11.41
CA GLU A 51 -9.92 -13.87 -12.48
C GLU A 51 -8.97 -15.03 -12.76
N ASP A 52 -7.67 -14.79 -12.60
CA ASP A 52 -6.55 -15.71 -12.80
C ASP A 52 -6.21 -16.54 -11.56
N GLY A 53 -7.01 -16.45 -10.49
CA GLY A 53 -6.79 -17.19 -9.24
C GLY A 53 -5.81 -16.52 -8.27
N GLY A 54 -5.30 -15.34 -8.62
CA GLY A 54 -4.50 -14.50 -7.73
C GLY A 54 -5.30 -13.84 -6.60
N LYS A 55 -4.60 -13.02 -5.81
CA LYS A 55 -5.17 -12.27 -4.68
C LYS A 55 -4.86 -10.79 -4.85
N TYR A 56 -5.89 -9.95 -4.68
CA TYR A 56 -5.73 -8.50 -4.65
C TYR A 56 -6.14 -7.96 -3.26
N PRO A 57 -5.18 -7.61 -2.38
CA PRO A 57 -5.49 -7.10 -1.06
C PRO A 57 -5.90 -5.62 -1.11
N VAL A 58 -6.94 -5.29 -0.37
CA VAL A 58 -7.43 -3.92 -0.19
C VAL A 58 -7.67 -3.61 1.28
N ILE A 59 -7.71 -2.33 1.60
CA ILE A 59 -8.30 -1.80 2.81
C ILE A 59 -9.65 -1.19 2.44
N PHE A 60 -10.72 -1.66 3.06
CA PHE A 60 -12.03 -1.01 3.00
C PHE A 60 -12.24 -0.19 4.27
N LYS A 61 -12.45 1.12 4.09
CA LYS A 61 -12.73 2.05 5.18
C LYS A 61 -14.21 2.44 5.15
N HIS A 62 -14.86 2.41 6.31
CA HIS A 62 -16.23 2.87 6.52
C HIS A 62 -16.25 3.87 7.67
N GLY A 63 -16.98 4.97 7.50
CA GLY A 63 -17.00 6.11 8.44
C GLY A 63 -15.86 7.11 8.23
N ASP A 64 -15.15 7.04 7.10
CA ASP A 64 -14.00 7.89 6.76
C ASP A 64 -14.16 8.47 5.35
N ASP A 65 -13.74 9.72 5.12
CA ASP A 65 -13.86 10.41 3.84
C ASP A 65 -12.53 10.41 3.09
N LEU A 66 -12.39 9.51 2.11
CA LEU A 66 -11.14 9.28 1.40
C LEU A 66 -10.86 10.26 0.26
N ARG A 67 -11.68 11.30 0.07
CA ARG A 67 -11.50 12.22 -1.07
C ARG A 67 -10.19 12.99 -1.00
N GLN A 68 -9.73 13.33 0.21
CA GLN A 68 -8.45 14.01 0.41
C GLN A 68 -7.28 13.08 0.08
N ASP A 69 -7.25 11.87 0.66
CA ASP A 69 -6.26 10.83 0.33
C ASP A 69 -6.25 10.50 -1.16
N GLN A 70 -7.42 10.35 -1.77
CA GLN A 70 -7.55 10.10 -3.20
C GLN A 70 -6.91 11.20 -4.04
N LEU A 71 -7.17 12.47 -3.72
CA LEU A 71 -6.55 13.59 -4.44
C LEU A 71 -5.03 13.57 -4.28
N ILE A 72 -4.52 13.40 -3.05
CA ILE A 72 -3.08 13.36 -2.80
C ILE A 72 -2.41 12.23 -3.58
N LEU A 73 -2.95 11.01 -3.53
CA LEU A 73 -2.39 9.86 -4.26
C LEU A 73 -2.49 10.01 -5.78
N GLN A 74 -3.53 10.67 -6.29
CA GLN A 74 -3.62 11.03 -7.72
C GLN A 74 -2.52 12.01 -8.13
N ILE A 75 -2.22 13.01 -7.31
CA ILE A 75 -1.12 13.95 -7.58
C ILE A 75 0.24 13.26 -7.47
N ILE A 76 0.46 12.38 -6.49
CA ILE A 76 1.69 11.58 -6.38
C ILE A 76 1.85 10.69 -7.64
N SER A 77 0.78 10.05 -8.10
CA SER A 77 0.81 9.25 -9.34
C SER A 77 1.15 10.08 -10.58
N LEU A 78 0.63 11.31 -10.67
CA LEU A 78 0.99 12.25 -11.73
C LEU A 78 2.47 12.64 -11.66
N MET A 79 2.97 13.00 -10.48
CA MET A 79 4.38 13.34 -10.27
C MET A 79 5.31 12.17 -10.62
N ASP A 80 4.99 10.95 -10.20
CA ASP A 80 5.75 9.74 -10.57
C ASP A 80 5.80 9.54 -12.09
N LYS A 81 4.66 9.69 -12.79
CA LYS A 81 4.63 9.60 -14.27
C LYS A 81 5.47 10.69 -14.94
N LEU A 82 5.46 11.92 -14.43
CA LEU A 82 6.26 13.01 -14.96
C LEU A 82 7.76 12.76 -14.73
N LEU A 83 8.17 12.33 -13.53
CA LEU A 83 9.55 11.97 -13.23
C LEU A 83 10.05 10.83 -14.13
N ARG A 84 9.24 9.77 -14.31
CA ARG A 84 9.54 8.66 -15.22
C ARG A 84 9.67 9.10 -16.67
N LYS A 85 8.86 10.07 -17.12
CA LYS A 85 8.95 10.65 -18.46
C LYS A 85 10.31 11.35 -18.68
N GLU A 86 10.86 11.94 -17.63
CA GLU A 86 12.22 12.51 -17.62
C GLU A 86 13.31 11.48 -17.28
N ASN A 87 13.01 10.18 -17.40
CA ASN A 87 13.90 9.04 -17.12
C ASN A 87 14.37 8.94 -15.66
N LEU A 88 13.61 9.50 -14.72
CA LEU A 88 13.91 9.46 -13.30
C LEU A 88 12.89 8.59 -12.54
N ASP A 89 13.20 7.30 -12.38
CA ASP A 89 12.40 6.39 -11.57
C ASP A 89 12.84 6.43 -10.10
N LEU A 90 12.12 7.21 -9.28
CA LEU A 90 12.35 7.33 -7.84
C LEU A 90 11.71 6.22 -7.00
N LYS A 91 11.21 5.15 -7.62
CA LYS A 91 10.64 3.99 -6.91
C LYS A 91 9.51 4.37 -5.93
N LEU A 92 8.70 5.35 -6.32
CA LEU A 92 7.51 5.76 -5.57
C LEU A 92 6.45 4.66 -5.57
N THR A 93 5.61 4.64 -4.54
CA THR A 93 4.50 3.69 -4.40
C THR A 93 3.15 4.42 -4.39
N PRO A 94 2.68 4.96 -5.54
CA PRO A 94 1.38 5.62 -5.63
C PRO A 94 0.24 4.59 -5.62
N TYR A 95 -0.02 4.01 -4.44
CA TYR A 95 -1.09 3.04 -4.25
C TYR A 95 -2.47 3.66 -4.54
N LYS A 96 -3.39 2.84 -5.03
CA LYS A 96 -4.69 3.34 -5.48
C LYS A 96 -5.59 3.64 -4.29
N VAL A 97 -6.35 4.73 -4.38
CA VAL A 97 -7.41 5.09 -3.45
C VAL A 97 -8.65 5.45 -4.26
N LEU A 98 -9.81 4.93 -3.86
CA LEU A 98 -11.09 5.26 -4.45
C LEU A 98 -12.15 5.44 -3.37
N ALA A 99 -12.60 6.68 -3.20
CA ALA A 99 -13.81 7.01 -2.47
C ALA A 99 -15.04 6.53 -3.26
N THR A 100 -15.75 5.55 -2.72
CA THR A 100 -17.03 5.08 -3.29
C THR A 100 -18.23 5.87 -2.77
N SER A 101 -18.00 6.72 -1.77
CA SER A 101 -18.93 7.62 -1.11
C SER A 101 -18.12 8.64 -0.30
N THR A 102 -18.79 9.63 0.28
CA THR A 102 -18.19 10.56 1.26
C THR A 102 -17.97 9.92 2.64
N LYS A 103 -18.37 8.65 2.82
CA LYS A 103 -18.23 7.92 4.10
C LYS A 103 -17.52 6.58 3.97
N HIS A 104 -17.17 6.14 2.76
CA HIS A 104 -16.50 4.86 2.58
C HIS A 104 -15.77 4.75 1.25
N GLY A 105 -14.74 3.91 1.22
CA GLY A 105 -14.00 3.63 0.01
C GLY A 105 -12.92 2.57 0.20
N PHE A 106 -12.18 2.36 -0.87
CA PHE A 106 -11.12 1.36 -0.96
C PHE A 106 -9.76 2.03 -1.07
N MET A 107 -8.76 1.41 -0.44
CA MET A 107 -7.35 1.69 -0.65
C MET A 107 -6.66 0.39 -1.03
N GLN A 108 -5.70 0.46 -1.95
CA GLN A 108 -4.87 -0.68 -2.28
C GLN A 108 -3.96 -0.98 -1.09
N PHE A 109 -3.95 -2.23 -0.65
CA PHE A 109 -3.05 -2.63 0.42
C PHE A 109 -1.69 -3.00 -0.17
N ILE A 110 -0.63 -2.35 0.31
CA ILE A 110 0.75 -2.68 -0.03
C ILE A 110 1.38 -3.41 1.16
N GLN A 111 1.87 -4.62 0.92
CA GLN A 111 2.54 -5.41 1.95
C GLN A 111 3.80 -4.68 2.44
N SER A 112 3.69 -4.06 3.60
CA SER A 112 4.69 -3.17 4.18
C SER A 112 4.60 -3.21 5.70
N VAL A 113 5.61 -2.66 6.37
CA VAL A 113 5.71 -2.60 7.83
C VAL A 113 5.90 -1.14 8.23
N PRO A 114 5.14 -0.59 9.19
CA PRO A 114 5.38 0.76 9.70
C PRO A 114 6.81 0.92 10.23
N VAL A 115 7.43 2.07 10.03
CA VAL A 115 8.80 2.31 10.50
C VAL A 115 8.88 2.20 12.03
N ALA A 116 7.82 2.57 12.75
CA ALA A 116 7.73 2.35 14.20
C ALA A 116 7.94 0.85 14.56
N GLU A 117 7.20 -0.04 13.90
CA GLU A 117 7.32 -1.48 14.10
C GLU A 117 8.68 -2.02 13.65
N VAL A 118 9.27 -1.47 12.57
CA VAL A 118 10.63 -1.83 12.14
C VAL A 118 11.66 -1.53 13.23
N LEU A 119 11.55 -0.37 13.88
CA LEU A 119 12.45 0.00 14.97
C LEU A 119 12.21 -0.85 16.22
N ASP A 120 10.96 -1.14 16.56
CA ASP A 120 10.61 -1.95 17.73
C ASP A 120 11.09 -3.41 17.58
N THR A 121 11.00 -3.97 16.37
CA THR A 121 11.31 -5.38 16.12
C THR A 121 12.77 -5.64 15.75
N GLU A 122 13.39 -4.77 14.95
CA GLU A 122 14.76 -4.97 14.43
C GLU A 122 15.76 -3.93 14.95
N GLY A 123 15.31 -2.89 15.68
CA GLY A 123 16.15 -1.82 16.23
C GLY A 123 16.60 -0.75 15.23
N SER A 124 16.63 -1.06 13.92
CA SER A 124 16.95 -0.09 12.87
C SER A 124 16.48 -0.56 11.49
N ILE A 125 16.29 0.40 10.57
CA ILE A 125 16.01 0.13 9.15
C ILE A 125 17.12 -0.70 8.50
N GLN A 126 18.39 -0.46 8.86
CA GLN A 126 19.51 -1.24 8.32
C GLN A 126 19.48 -2.70 8.77
N ASN A 127 19.14 -2.97 10.04
CA ASN A 127 18.97 -4.34 10.54
C ASN A 127 17.82 -5.04 9.81
N PHE A 128 16.70 -4.36 9.62
CA PHE A 128 15.56 -4.86 8.86
C PHE A 128 15.96 -5.26 7.44
N PHE A 129 16.68 -4.39 6.72
CA PHE A 129 17.15 -4.73 5.38
C PHE A 129 18.22 -5.83 5.38
N ARG A 130 19.14 -5.88 6.35
CA ARG A 130 20.08 -7.00 6.47
C ARG A 130 19.38 -8.34 6.69
N LYS A 131 18.26 -8.34 7.43
CA LYS A 131 17.47 -9.54 7.69
C LYS A 131 16.73 -10.05 6.46
N TYR A 132 16.11 -9.14 5.69
CA TYR A 132 15.25 -9.53 4.56
C TYR A 132 15.93 -9.49 3.19
N ALA A 133 17.04 -8.76 3.05
CA ALA A 133 17.80 -8.61 1.81
C ALA A 133 19.33 -8.50 2.06
N PRO A 134 19.96 -9.54 2.65
CA PRO A 134 21.40 -9.54 2.90
C PRO A 134 22.23 -9.61 1.60
N SER A 135 23.42 -9.02 1.63
CA SER A 135 24.44 -9.18 0.56
C SER A 135 25.83 -8.95 1.13
N GLU A 136 26.73 -9.93 1.01
CA GLU A 136 28.11 -9.85 1.55
C GLU A 136 28.90 -8.68 0.95
N ASN A 137 28.77 -8.45 -0.35
CA ASN A 137 29.46 -7.38 -1.07
C ASN A 137 28.64 -6.07 -1.13
N GLY A 138 27.48 -6.06 -0.46
CA GLY A 138 26.56 -4.93 -0.51
C GLY A 138 26.87 -3.86 0.54
N PRO A 139 26.41 -2.61 0.34
CA PRO A 139 26.59 -1.55 1.33
C PRO A 139 26.01 -1.97 2.67
N ASN A 140 26.83 -1.93 3.73
CA ASN A 140 26.42 -2.29 5.10
C ASN A 140 25.87 -3.72 5.22
N GLY A 141 26.24 -4.64 4.31
CA GLY A 141 25.73 -6.01 4.28
C GLY A 141 24.33 -6.16 3.68
N ILE A 142 23.83 -5.14 2.96
CA ILE A 142 22.48 -5.06 2.39
C ILE A 142 22.58 -5.13 0.87
N SER A 143 21.61 -5.75 0.19
CA SER A 143 21.49 -5.71 -1.26
C SER A 143 21.59 -4.27 -1.80
N ALA A 144 22.49 -4.07 -2.78
CA ALA A 144 22.68 -2.76 -3.40
C ALA A 144 21.40 -2.25 -4.08
N GLU A 145 20.59 -3.13 -4.65
CA GLU A 145 19.30 -2.79 -5.27
C GLU A 145 18.27 -2.29 -4.24
N VAL A 146 18.21 -2.92 -3.07
CA VAL A 146 17.32 -2.51 -1.98
C VAL A 146 17.74 -1.16 -1.41
N MET A 147 19.05 -0.94 -1.25
CA MET A 147 19.57 0.34 -0.79
C MET A 147 19.32 1.46 -1.81
N ASP A 148 19.56 1.21 -3.10
CA ASP A 148 19.26 2.17 -4.18
C ASP A 148 17.75 2.50 -4.22
N THR A 149 16.90 1.49 -4.10
CA THR A 149 15.43 1.67 -4.03
C THR A 149 15.03 2.54 -2.85
N TYR A 150 15.57 2.25 -1.66
CA TYR A 150 15.31 3.03 -0.45
C TYR A 150 15.72 4.49 -0.59
N VAL A 151 16.95 4.74 -1.06
CA VAL A 151 17.46 6.10 -1.26
C VAL A 151 16.59 6.87 -2.26
N LYS A 152 16.23 6.23 -3.39
CA LYS A 152 15.35 6.81 -4.41
C LYS A 152 13.96 7.14 -3.86
N SER A 153 13.32 6.20 -3.16
CA SER A 153 11.98 6.41 -2.60
C SER A 153 11.98 7.50 -1.53
N CYS A 154 12.98 7.50 -0.63
CA CYS A 154 13.10 8.55 0.38
C CYS A 154 13.29 9.93 -0.27
N ALA A 155 14.18 10.05 -1.26
CA ALA A 155 14.38 11.32 -1.97
C ALA A 155 13.09 11.81 -2.65
N GLY A 156 12.38 10.90 -3.33
CA GLY A 156 11.12 11.21 -4.00
C GLY A 156 10.03 11.66 -3.03
N TYR A 157 9.77 10.90 -1.97
CA TYR A 157 8.75 11.26 -0.99
C TYR A 157 9.13 12.52 -0.18
N CYS A 158 10.40 12.77 0.11
CA CYS A 158 10.84 14.01 0.75
C CYS A 158 10.45 15.25 -0.06
N VAL A 159 10.74 15.25 -1.38
CA VAL A 159 10.41 16.37 -2.25
C VAL A 159 8.91 16.51 -2.44
N ILE A 160 8.21 15.40 -2.69
CA ILE A 160 6.77 15.42 -2.95
C ILE A 160 5.98 15.87 -1.72
N THR A 161 6.30 15.33 -0.54
CA THR A 161 5.60 15.72 0.71
C THR A 161 5.88 17.17 1.09
N TYR A 162 7.08 17.69 0.78
CA TYR A 162 7.39 19.12 0.92
C TYR A 162 6.54 19.98 -0.01
N ILE A 163 6.46 19.66 -1.31
CA ILE A 163 5.66 20.41 -2.29
C ILE A 163 4.17 20.42 -1.93
N LEU A 164 3.65 19.27 -1.50
CA LEU A 164 2.24 19.11 -1.15
C LEU A 164 1.90 19.59 0.27
N GLY A 165 2.89 19.94 1.08
CA GLY A 165 2.69 20.35 2.47
C GLY A 165 2.04 19.26 3.34
N VAL A 166 2.41 17.99 3.13
CA VAL A 166 1.82 16.87 3.88
C VAL A 166 2.27 16.90 5.33
N GLY A 167 1.33 17.12 6.24
CA GLY A 167 1.54 17.08 7.70
C GLY A 167 1.48 15.66 8.29
N ASP A 168 1.44 15.59 9.62
CA ASP A 168 1.25 14.35 10.40
C ASP A 168 2.22 13.20 10.05
N ARG A 169 3.49 13.57 9.82
CA ARG A 169 4.57 12.64 9.51
C ARG A 169 5.18 12.09 10.81
N HIS A 170 4.71 10.92 11.22
CA HIS A 170 5.28 10.12 12.29
C HIS A 170 5.59 8.70 11.79
N LEU A 171 6.27 7.90 12.62
CA LEU A 171 6.83 6.61 12.21
C LEU A 171 5.77 5.53 11.93
N ASP A 172 4.53 5.70 12.37
CA ASP A 172 3.41 4.81 12.02
C ASP A 172 2.82 5.11 10.63
N ASN A 173 2.96 6.36 10.17
CA ASN A 173 2.49 6.82 8.85
C ASN A 173 3.59 6.73 7.77
N LEU A 174 4.78 6.25 8.14
CA LEU A 174 5.88 5.90 7.24
C LEU A 174 5.93 4.40 7.16
N LEU A 175 5.74 3.85 5.96
CA LEU A 175 5.77 2.40 5.75
C LEU A 175 7.07 2.01 5.05
N LEU A 176 7.49 0.77 5.24
CA LEU A 176 8.70 0.24 4.63
C LEU A 176 8.42 -1.15 4.07
N THR A 177 8.83 -1.38 2.82
CA THR A 177 8.77 -2.70 2.18
C THR A 177 10.10 -3.43 2.31
N LYS A 178 10.07 -4.76 2.21
CA LYS A 178 11.29 -5.58 2.20
C LYS A 178 12.18 -5.34 0.98
N THR A 179 11.63 -4.75 -0.09
CA THR A 179 12.34 -4.39 -1.33
C THR A 179 12.95 -3.00 -1.29
N GLY A 180 12.77 -2.24 -0.20
CA GLY A 180 13.42 -0.94 0.00
C GLY A 180 12.50 0.27 -0.15
N ASN A 181 11.33 0.14 -0.77
CA ASN A 181 10.40 1.26 -0.92
C ASN A 181 9.94 1.76 0.46
N ASN A 182 10.08 3.07 0.66
CA ASN A 182 9.56 3.85 1.79
C ASN A 182 8.38 4.72 1.36
#